data_AF-A0A424JKW2-F1
#
_entry.id   AF-A0A424JKW2-F1
#
_cell.length_a   1.000
_cell.length_b   1.000
_cell.length_c   1.000
_cell.angle_alpha   90.00
_cell.angle_beta   90.00
_cell.angle_gamma   90.00
#
_symmetry.space_group_name_H-M   'P 1'
#
loop_
_entity.id
_entity.type
_entity.pdbx_description
1 polymer ?
#
loop_
_entity_poly.entity_id
_entity_poly.type
_entity_poly.pdbx_seq_one_letter_code
_entity_poly.pdbx_strand_id
1 'polypeptide(L)' 'DPNRACTKEYRPVCGCNDITYSNSCVAEGNGVTEWADGACD' A
#
# COMPACT_ATOMS: atom_id res chain seq x y z
N ASP A 1 -12.13 0.87 -6.90
CA ASP A 1 -12.18 0.75 -8.37
C ASP A 1 -11.37 -0.47 -8.76
N PRO A 2 -12.00 -1.53 -9.32
CA PRO A 2 -11.28 -2.74 -9.75
C PRO A 2 -10.23 -2.48 -10.85
N ASN A 3 -10.22 -1.28 -11.45
CA ASN A 3 -9.26 -0.83 -12.46
C ASN A 3 -8.26 0.22 -11.93
N ARG A 4 -8.02 0.30 -10.62
CA ARG A 4 -6.99 1.19 -10.08
C ARG A 4 -5.61 0.76 -10.59
N ALA A 5 -5.12 1.44 -11.61
CA ALA A 5 -3.76 1.29 -12.09
C ALA A 5 -2.80 1.98 -11.12
N CYS A 6 -1.88 1.21 -10.54
CA CYS A 6 -0.81 1.74 -9.70
C CYS A 6 0.52 1.78 -10.45
N THR A 7 1.32 2.80 -10.17
CA THR A 7 2.71 2.84 -10.60
C THR A 7 3.48 1.68 -9.99
N LYS A 8 4.50 1.18 -10.70
CA LYS A 8 5.43 0.15 -10.18
C LYS A 8 6.55 0.76 -9.33
N GLU A 9 6.38 1.98 -8.88
CA GLU A 9 7.32 2.63 -7.97
C GLU A 9 7.34 1.87 -6.64
N TYR A 10 8.55 1.65 -6.12
CA TYR A 10 8.77 1.06 -4.82
C TYR A 10 8.93 2.17 -3.77
N ARG A 11 7.85 2.44 -3.04
CA ARG A 11 7.78 3.34 -1.89
C ARG A 11 6.95 2.64 -0.81
N PRO A 12 7.55 1.67 -0.09
CA PRO A 12 6.80 0.76 0.74
C PRO A 12 6.01 1.49 1.82
N VAL A 13 4.84 0.95 2.14
CA VAL A 13 4.00 1.40 3.25
C VAL A 13 3.55 0.20 4.08
N CYS A 14 3.42 0.37 5.39
CA CYS A 14 2.95 -0.66 6.31
C CYS A 14 1.48 -0.39 6.63
N GLY A 15 0.58 -1.25 6.15
CA GLY A 15 -0.85 -1.12 6.40
C GLY A 15 -1.21 -1.36 7.87
N CYS A 16 -2.40 -0.89 8.29
CA CYS A 16 -2.96 -1.15 9.62
C CYS A 16 -3.23 -2.64 9.93
N ASN A 17 -2.98 -3.52 8.96
CA ASN A 17 -3.10 -4.97 9.01
C ASN A 17 -1.73 -5.67 9.08
N ASP A 18 -0.65 -4.94 9.36
CA ASP A 18 0.73 -5.43 9.42
C ASP A 18 1.22 -6.04 8.08
N ILE A 19 0.62 -5.63 6.96
CA ILE A 19 1.04 -6.02 5.62
C ILE A 19 1.81 -4.88 4.97
N THR A 20 3.01 -5.20 4.47
CA THR A 20 3.77 -4.26 3.64
C THR A 20 3.23 -4.24 2.23
N TYR A 21 2.87 -3.06 1.74
CA TYR A 21 2.46 -2.81 0.36
C TYR A 21 3.58 -2.09 -0.39
N SER A 22 3.77 -2.40 -1.67
CA SER A 22 4.84 -1.82 -2.50
C SER A 22 4.75 -0.30 -2.64
N ASN A 23 3.53 0.24 -2.52
CA ASN A 23 3.24 1.67 -2.41
C ASN A 23 1.81 1.90 -1.88
N SER A 24 1.52 3.14 -1.49
CA SER A 24 0.21 3.59 -1.02
C SER A 24 -0.93 3.29 -2.01
N CYS A 25 -0.68 3.40 -3.32
CA CYS A 25 -1.70 3.07 -4.32
C CYS A 25 -2.09 1.59 -4.25
N VAL A 26 -1.11 0.69 -4.09
CA VAL A 26 -1.38 -0.74 -3.92
C VAL A 26 -2.11 -1.01 -2.60
N ALA A 27 -1.76 -0.32 -1.51
CA ALA A 27 -2.48 -0.42 -0.23
C ALA A 27 -3.96 -0.05 -0.39
N GLU A 28 -4.26 1.12 -0.95
CA GLU A 28 -5.63 1.56 -1.21
C GLU A 28 -6.38 0.65 -2.19
N GLY A 29 -5.69 0.09 -3.19
CA GLY A 29 -6.24 -0.90 -4.11
C GLY A 29 -6.67 -2.20 -3.41
N ASN A 30 -6.04 -2.53 -2.28
CA ASN A 30 -6.39 -3.64 -1.41
C ASN A 30 -7.37 -3.23 -0.29
N GLY A 31 -7.94 -2.02 -0.35
CA GLY A 31 -8.91 -1.54 0.65
C GLY A 31 -8.28 -1.10 1.97
N VAL A 32 -6.95 -1.02 2.04
CA VAL A 32 -6.24 -0.45 3.20
C VAL A 32 -6.16 1.05 2.97
N THR A 33 -6.73 1.87 3.85
CA THR A 33 -6.75 3.35 3.73
C THR A 33 -5.90 4.05 4.79
N GLU A 34 -5.26 3.28 5.67
CA GLU A 34 -4.41 3.77 6.74
C GLU A 34 -3.13 2.94 6.78
N TRP A 35 -1.98 3.61 6.69
CA TRP A 35 -0.67 2.99 6.66
C TRP A 35 0.41 3.96 7.18
N ALA A 36 1.51 3.41 7.66
CA ALA A 36 2.74 4.14 7.96
C ALA A 36 3.70 4.12 6.76
N ASP A 37 4.54 5.15 6.65
CA ASP A 37 5.61 5.17 5.66
C ASP A 37 6.70 4.15 6.01
N GLY A 38 7.14 3.36 5.02
CA GLY A 38 8.12 2.29 5.21
C GLY A 38 7.49 0.90 5.20
N ALA A 39 8.34 -0.13 5.17
CA ALA A 39 7.88 -1.51 5.36
C ALA A 39 7.52 -1.75 6.84
N CYS A 40 6.71 -2.78 7.10
CA CYS A 40 6.50 -3.27 8.46
C CYS A 40 7.80 -3.89 9.01
N ASP A 41 7.93 -3.90 10.34
CA ASP A 41 9.07 -4.49 11.05
C ASP A 41 9.14 -6.02 10.95
#